data_AF-A0A535NYF4-F1
#
_entry.id   AF-A0A535NYF4-F1
#
_cell.length_a   1.000
_cell.length_b   1.000
_cell.length_c   1.000
_cell.angle_alpha   90.00
_cell.angle_beta   90.00
_cell.angle_gamma   90.00
#
_symmetry.space_group_name_H-M   'P 1'
#
loop_
_entity.id
_entity.type
_entity.pdbx_description
1 polymer ?
#
loop_
_entity_poly.entity_id
_entity_poly.type
_entity_poly.pdbx_seq_one_letter_code
_entity_poly.pdbx_strand_id
1 'polypeptide(L)'
;MERNACSGSAWVTSSALRRRRIRHEIGPFELAEAVLQMLSHATTRDWLIPYADGMLAVDERRRIDGHIAGCATCAGELREVRELNLLLVTLPPAPPVAFAPFWLNLQAVLPQRRLLRMPGFGRYRRLGMAFAVAAIGVLAAGGTALAAPSALPDNPFYPVKQLEEGVRLALAPTNERLTIQLQLASERLREAQAMAANHKPLLAENSLRDFRVIVDDAAAALKNPADPKKAKEALHALHLKLDAVERENANRGDDDQDVKQLIAAANDELDRIEREDADAAPPVLVIGEQATPQPTPRPTPRPTPRPSDKDHRD
;
A
#
# COMPACT_ATOMS: atom_id res chain seq x y z
N MET A 1 -40.63 48.43 56.36
CA MET A 1 -40.80 47.24 55.51
C MET A 1 -40.53 47.67 54.09
N GLU A 2 -39.57 47.01 53.45
CA GLU A 2 -39.24 47.02 52.01
C GLU A 2 -38.79 48.34 51.37
N ARG A 3 -37.80 48.36 50.47
CA ARG A 3 -36.54 47.62 50.29
C ARG A 3 -35.76 48.45 49.25
N ASN A 4 -34.47 48.66 49.50
CA ASN A 4 -33.53 49.43 48.70
C ASN A 4 -33.39 48.93 47.25
N ALA A 5 -33.19 49.87 46.33
CA ALA A 5 -32.62 49.63 45.00
C ALA A 5 -31.60 50.73 44.65
N CYS A 6 -30.56 50.32 43.92
CA CYS A 6 -29.60 51.12 43.16
C CYS A 6 -28.59 51.95 43.97
N SER A 7 -27.36 52.20 43.53
CA SER A 7 -26.48 51.71 42.45
C SER A 7 -25.14 52.44 42.69
N GLY A 8 -24.07 52.03 42.00
CA GLY A 8 -22.87 52.86 41.83
C GLY A 8 -21.59 52.07 42.02
N SER A 9 -20.94 51.59 40.96
CA SER A 9 -20.04 52.32 40.05
C SER A 9 -18.66 52.64 40.68
N ALA A 10 -17.65 51.89 40.23
CA ALA A 10 -16.22 52.17 40.38
C ALA A 10 -15.57 51.64 39.09
N TRP A 11 -15.42 52.45 38.04
CA TRP A 11 -14.29 53.37 37.75
C TRP A 11 -13.03 52.66 37.24
N VAL A 12 -12.22 53.43 36.51
CA VAL A 12 -10.89 53.16 35.92
C VAL A 12 -10.95 52.73 34.45
N THR A 13 -11.00 53.64 33.46
CA THR A 13 -9.97 54.58 32.91
C THR A 13 -8.73 53.95 32.28
N SER A 14 -8.54 54.33 31.01
CA SER A 14 -7.28 54.54 30.31
C SER A 14 -6.41 53.34 29.95
N SER A 15 -6.34 53.05 28.64
CA SER A 15 -5.24 53.60 27.83
C SER A 15 -5.34 53.09 26.39
N ALA A 16 -5.40 54.06 25.48
CA ALA A 16 -5.27 53.85 24.05
C ALA A 16 -3.80 53.55 23.71
N LEU A 17 -3.56 52.66 22.72
CA LEU A 17 -2.86 52.98 21.48
C LEU A 17 -2.62 51.74 20.60
N ARG A 18 -3.43 51.68 19.52
CA ARG A 18 -2.95 51.62 18.13
C ARG A 18 -2.15 50.37 17.70
N ARG A 19 -2.87 49.35 17.20
CA ARG A 19 -2.44 48.57 16.04
C ARG A 19 -3.57 48.46 15.01
N ARG A 20 -3.18 48.69 13.75
CA ARG A 20 -4.01 48.76 12.54
C ARG A 20 -4.88 47.51 12.41
N ARG A 21 -6.20 47.70 12.36
CA ARG A 21 -7.15 46.66 11.93
C ARG A 21 -7.39 46.86 10.43
N ILE A 22 -6.76 46.00 9.63
CA ILE A 22 -7.11 45.82 8.22
C ILE A 22 -8.51 45.23 8.21
N ARG A 23 -9.41 45.92 7.52
CA ARG A 23 -10.79 45.56 7.27
C ARG A 23 -10.78 44.39 6.27
N HIS A 24 -10.94 43.16 6.76
CA HIS A 24 -11.53 42.11 5.95
C HIS A 24 -13.05 42.27 6.09
N GLU A 25 -13.66 42.78 5.04
CA GLU A 25 -15.10 42.71 4.83
C GLU A 25 -15.47 41.22 4.70
N ILE A 26 -15.89 40.64 5.82
CA ILE A 26 -16.58 39.35 5.82
C ILE A 26 -17.97 39.64 5.29
N GLY A 27 -18.22 39.27 4.04
CA GLY A 27 -19.54 39.36 3.43
C GLY A 27 -20.57 38.58 4.25
N PRO A 28 -21.86 38.98 4.24
CA PRO A 28 -22.92 38.39 5.06
C PRO A 28 -23.41 37.02 4.53
N PHE A 29 -22.54 36.23 3.89
CA PHE A 29 -22.92 34.98 3.23
C PHE A 29 -22.61 33.70 4.04
N GLU A 30 -21.93 33.80 5.18
CA GLU A 30 -21.45 32.65 5.96
C GLU A 30 -22.26 32.35 7.26
N LEU A 31 -23.39 33.02 7.48
CA LEU A 31 -24.20 32.82 8.71
C LEU A 31 -25.62 32.31 8.48
N ALA A 32 -25.94 31.86 7.26
CA ALA A 32 -27.27 31.32 6.92
C ALA A 32 -27.32 29.79 6.78
N GLU A 33 -26.19 29.07 6.90
CA GLU A 33 -26.13 27.63 6.59
C GLU A 33 -25.69 26.74 7.77
N ALA A 34 -25.71 27.30 8.99
CA ALA A 34 -25.62 26.53 10.25
C ALA A 34 -27.01 26.33 10.88
N VAL A 35 -28.05 26.20 10.06
CA VAL A 35 -29.38 25.77 10.48
C VAL A 35 -29.47 24.28 10.23
N LEU A 36 -29.59 23.52 11.31
CA LEU A 36 -30.18 22.17 11.38
C LEU A 36 -31.07 21.84 10.18
N GLN A 37 -30.50 21.27 9.12
CA GLN A 37 -31.30 20.50 8.17
C GLN A 37 -31.65 19.20 8.89
N MET A 38 -32.68 19.26 9.73
CA MET A 38 -33.35 18.08 10.24
C MET A 38 -33.78 17.27 9.02
N LEU A 39 -33.22 16.06 8.89
CA LEU A 39 -33.66 15.11 7.87
C LEU A 39 -35.18 14.97 7.99
N SER A 40 -35.87 15.01 6.85
CA SER A 40 -37.31 14.76 6.85
C SER A 40 -37.57 13.32 7.28
N HIS A 41 -38.75 13.06 7.84
CA HIS A 41 -39.16 11.69 8.19
C HIS A 41 -39.13 10.74 6.99
N ALA A 42 -39.55 11.20 5.81
CA ALA A 42 -39.56 10.40 4.59
C ALA A 42 -38.13 9.99 4.20
N THR A 43 -37.21 10.95 4.20
CA THR A 43 -35.80 10.67 3.94
C THR A 43 -35.20 9.74 4.98
N THR A 44 -35.50 9.92 6.27
CA THR A 44 -34.95 9.02 7.30
C THR A 44 -35.44 7.59 7.11
N ARG A 45 -36.73 7.40 6.76
CA ARG A 45 -37.34 6.08 6.57
C ARG A 45 -36.70 5.29 5.43
N ASP A 46 -36.41 5.93 4.30
CA ASP A 46 -35.75 5.27 3.15
C ASP A 46 -34.33 4.79 3.49
N TRP A 47 -33.70 5.41 4.48
CA TRP A 47 -32.32 5.14 4.88
C TRP A 47 -32.21 4.19 6.09
N LEU A 48 -33.33 3.76 6.70
CA LEU A 48 -33.31 2.88 7.87
C LEU A 48 -32.75 1.48 7.55
N ILE A 49 -33.00 0.94 6.36
CA ILE A 49 -32.51 -0.37 5.93
C ILE A 49 -30.97 -0.36 5.76
N PRO A 50 -30.37 0.50 4.91
CA PRO A 50 -28.91 0.56 4.79
C PRO A 50 -28.23 0.99 6.10
N TYR A 51 -28.91 1.77 6.95
CA TYR A 51 -28.45 2.06 8.31
C TYR A 51 -28.39 0.81 9.19
N ALA A 52 -29.44 -0.03 9.17
CA ALA A 52 -29.51 -1.26 9.96
C ALA A 52 -28.47 -2.30 9.49
N ASP A 53 -28.20 -2.36 8.19
CA ASP A 53 -27.20 -3.25 7.58
C ASP A 53 -25.77 -2.72 7.69
N GLY A 54 -25.59 -1.50 8.19
CA GLY A 54 -24.28 -0.88 8.42
C GLY A 54 -23.59 -0.34 7.17
N MET A 55 -24.33 -0.17 6.06
CA MET A 55 -23.80 0.24 4.75
C MET A 55 -23.67 1.76 4.56
N LEU A 56 -24.04 2.57 5.55
CA LEU A 56 -23.98 4.02 5.47
C LEU A 56 -22.61 4.59 5.86
N ALA A 57 -22.23 5.67 5.18
CA ALA A 57 -21.04 6.46 5.52
C ALA A 57 -21.18 7.08 6.92
N VAL A 58 -20.04 7.41 7.54
CA VAL A 58 -19.99 7.87 8.95
C VAL A 58 -20.81 9.15 9.16
N ASP A 59 -20.78 10.09 8.21
CA ASP A 59 -21.50 11.35 8.32
C ASP A 59 -23.01 11.19 8.13
N GLU A 60 -23.44 10.31 7.23
CA GLU A 60 -24.86 9.98 7.02
C GLU A 60 -25.43 9.29 8.25
N ARG A 61 -24.66 8.37 8.84
CA ARG A 61 -25.01 7.70 10.09
C ARG A 61 -25.21 8.71 11.22
N ARG A 62 -24.31 9.68 11.40
CA ARG A 62 -24.45 10.73 12.42
C ARG A 62 -25.73 11.57 12.25
N ARG A 63 -26.11 11.87 11.01
CA ARG A 63 -27.35 12.62 10.73
C ARG A 63 -28.60 11.82 11.09
N ILE A 64 -28.61 10.53 10.75
CA ILE A 64 -29.71 9.61 11.11
C ILE A 64 -29.75 9.40 12.62
N ASP A 65 -28.61 9.23 13.28
CA ASP A 65 -28.49 9.12 14.75
C ASP A 65 -29.11 10.34 15.45
N GLY A 66 -28.83 11.54 14.94
CA GLY A 66 -29.44 12.78 15.42
C GLY A 66 -30.97 12.79 15.25
N HIS A 67 -31.49 12.28 14.13
CA HIS A 67 -32.93 12.22 13.87
C HIS A 67 -33.63 11.16 14.74
N ILE A 68 -33.10 9.94 14.84
CA ILE A 68 -33.70 8.86 15.64
C ILE A 68 -33.65 9.15 17.15
N ALA A 69 -32.66 9.93 17.62
CA ALA A 69 -32.63 10.40 19.00
C ALA A 69 -33.79 11.37 19.32
N GLY A 70 -34.27 12.11 18.32
CA GLY A 70 -35.39 13.06 18.44
C GLY A 70 -36.75 12.52 18.01
N CYS A 71 -36.80 11.38 17.31
CA CYS A 71 -38.02 10.84 16.70
C CYS A 71 -38.35 9.42 17.19
N ALA A 72 -39.41 9.29 18.00
CA ALA A 72 -39.88 8.00 18.50
C ALA A 72 -40.41 7.06 17.40
N THR A 73 -41.00 7.61 16.33
CA THR A 73 -41.54 6.82 15.21
C THR A 73 -40.44 6.11 14.43
N CYS A 74 -39.41 6.85 13.99
CA CYS A 74 -38.27 6.28 13.27
C CYS A 74 -37.45 5.33 14.16
N ALA A 75 -37.32 5.61 15.45
CA ALA A 75 -36.73 4.68 16.41
C ALA A 75 -37.56 3.40 16.62
N GLY A 76 -38.88 3.46 16.39
CA GLY A 76 -39.78 2.30 16.35
C GLY A 76 -39.56 1.44 15.12
N GLU A 77 -39.63 2.05 13.93
CA GLU A 77 -39.43 1.36 12.65
C GLU A 77 -38.04 0.67 12.58
N LEU A 78 -36.99 1.31 13.11
CA LEU A 78 -35.66 0.71 13.19
C LEU A 78 -35.62 -0.55 14.09
N ARG A 79 -36.40 -0.59 15.17
CA ARG A 79 -36.49 -1.78 16.03
C ARG A 79 -37.14 -2.94 15.29
N GLU A 80 -38.20 -2.68 14.53
CA GLU A 80 -38.89 -3.69 13.71
C GLU A 80 -37.96 -4.28 12.63
N VAL A 81 -37.20 -3.43 11.94
CA VAL A 81 -36.20 -3.88 10.95
C VAL A 81 -35.12 -4.74 11.60
N ARG A 82 -34.61 -4.34 12.77
CA ARG A 82 -33.60 -5.14 13.51
C ARG A 82 -34.17 -6.46 14.02
N GLU A 83 -35.41 -6.48 14.48
CA GLU A 83 -36.09 -7.71 14.89
C GLU A 83 -36.23 -8.70 13.73
N LEU A 84 -36.59 -8.21 12.54
CA LEU A 84 -36.61 -9.04 11.34
C LEU A 84 -35.22 -9.58 10.96
N ASN A 85 -34.19 -8.73 11.03
CA ASN A 85 -32.81 -9.17 10.78
C ASN A 85 -32.33 -10.21 11.81
N LEU A 86 -32.74 -10.09 13.07
CA LEU A 86 -32.44 -11.10 14.09
C LEU A 86 -33.10 -12.44 13.77
N LEU A 87 -34.35 -12.45 13.29
CA LEU A 87 -35.00 -13.68 12.82
C LEU A 87 -34.24 -14.32 11.66
N LEU A 88 -33.69 -13.52 10.74
CA LEU A 88 -32.86 -14.02 9.63
C LEU A 88 -31.51 -14.60 10.10
N VAL A 89 -30.89 -14.02 11.13
CA VAL A 89 -29.62 -14.52 11.71
C VAL A 89 -29.83 -15.79 12.54
N THR A 90 -31.04 -16.03 13.07
CA THR A 90 -31.36 -17.27 13.78
C THR A 90 -31.57 -18.48 12.87
N LEU A 91 -31.58 -18.30 11.53
CA LEU A 91 -31.54 -19.46 10.64
C LEU A 91 -30.24 -20.24 10.87
N PRO A 92 -30.31 -21.58 10.90
CA PRO A 92 -29.10 -22.39 11.03
C PRO A 92 -28.12 -22.00 9.91
N PRO A 93 -26.82 -21.84 10.23
CA PRO A 93 -25.82 -21.52 9.22
C PRO A 93 -25.92 -22.56 8.11
N ALA A 94 -26.01 -22.10 6.87
CA ALA A 94 -26.02 -23.00 5.73
C ALA A 94 -24.79 -23.92 5.86
N PRO A 95 -24.95 -25.25 5.74
CA PRO A 95 -23.82 -26.14 5.83
C PRO A 95 -22.77 -25.69 4.81
N PRO A 96 -21.47 -25.70 5.15
CA PRO A 96 -20.44 -25.30 4.21
C PRO A 96 -20.61 -26.17 2.96
N VAL A 97 -21.04 -25.55 1.86
CA VAL A 97 -21.05 -26.20 0.56
C VAL A 97 -19.59 -26.44 0.20
N ALA A 98 -19.07 -27.59 0.59
CA ALA A 98 -17.77 -27.99 0.11
C ALA A 98 -17.88 -27.98 -1.43
N PHE A 99 -17.09 -27.11 -2.06
CA PHE A 99 -17.14 -26.89 -3.50
C PHE A 99 -16.90 -28.20 -4.26
N ALA A 100 -16.15 -29.13 -3.65
CA ALA A 100 -15.88 -30.47 -4.16
C ALA A 100 -17.15 -31.34 -4.32
N PRO A 101 -17.95 -31.65 -3.27
CA PRO A 101 -19.18 -32.43 -3.45
C PRO A 101 -20.24 -31.72 -4.30
N PHE A 102 -20.33 -30.38 -4.26
CA PHE A 102 -21.19 -29.63 -5.17
C PHE A 102 -20.81 -29.88 -6.63
N TRP A 103 -19.53 -29.73 -6.99
CA TRP A 103 -19.05 -29.99 -8.35
C TRP A 103 -19.17 -31.45 -8.77
N LEU A 104 -18.94 -32.40 -7.86
CA LEU A 104 -19.12 -33.83 -8.12
C LEU A 104 -20.58 -34.17 -8.45
N ASN A 105 -21.53 -33.65 -7.68
CA ASN A 105 -22.96 -33.83 -7.95
C ASN A 105 -23.40 -33.11 -9.24
N LEU A 106 -22.87 -31.91 -9.50
CA LEU A 106 -23.15 -31.18 -10.72
C LEU A 106 -22.59 -31.93 -11.94
N GLN A 107 -21.39 -32.50 -11.85
CA GLN A 107 -20.78 -33.31 -12.90
C GLN A 107 -21.56 -34.61 -13.16
N ALA A 108 -22.22 -35.16 -12.14
CA ALA A 108 -23.09 -36.34 -12.27
C ALA A 108 -24.45 -36.02 -12.93
N VAL A 109 -24.99 -34.81 -12.73
CA VAL A 109 -26.27 -34.38 -13.32
C VAL A 109 -26.09 -33.81 -14.73
N LEU A 110 -24.93 -33.21 -15.03
CA LEU A 110 -24.64 -32.74 -16.38
C LEU A 110 -24.61 -33.93 -17.33
N PRO A 111 -25.33 -33.88 -18.47
CA PRO A 111 -25.26 -34.94 -19.46
C PRO A 111 -23.80 -35.03 -19.92
N GLN A 112 -23.12 -36.11 -19.54
CA GLN A 112 -21.83 -36.46 -20.08
C GLN A 112 -22.02 -36.44 -21.59
N ARG A 113 -21.50 -35.38 -22.24
CA ARG A 113 -21.43 -35.32 -23.70
C ARG A 113 -20.76 -36.62 -24.08
N ARG A 114 -21.52 -37.56 -24.63
CA ARG A 114 -20.96 -38.73 -25.32
C ARG A 114 -20.01 -38.12 -26.33
N LEU A 115 -18.72 -38.18 -26.02
CA LEU A 115 -17.68 -37.83 -26.96
C LEU A 115 -17.94 -38.77 -28.12
N LEU A 116 -18.56 -38.25 -29.17
CA LEU A 116 -18.65 -38.90 -30.46
C LEU A 116 -17.21 -39.23 -30.83
N ARG A 117 -16.85 -40.49 -30.60
CA ARG A 117 -15.53 -41.04 -30.84
C ARG A 117 -15.36 -41.04 -32.34
N MET A 118 -14.95 -39.90 -32.91
CA MET A 118 -14.65 -39.79 -34.34
C MET A 118 -13.43 -40.68 -34.61
N PRO A 119 -13.58 -41.80 -35.34
CA PRO A 119 -12.46 -42.67 -35.65
C PRO A 119 -11.67 -42.00 -36.78
N GLY A 120 -10.46 -41.49 -36.48
CA GLY A 120 -9.57 -40.91 -37.49
C GLY A 120 -8.74 -39.71 -37.04
N PHE A 121 -9.07 -39.07 -35.91
CA PHE A 121 -8.41 -37.83 -35.49
C PHE A 121 -7.04 -37.99 -34.81
N GLY A 122 -6.51 -39.21 -34.62
CA GLY A 122 -5.29 -39.43 -33.85
C GLY A 122 -4.03 -38.74 -34.39
N ARG A 123 -3.88 -38.65 -35.72
CA ARG A 123 -2.73 -37.97 -36.36
C ARG A 123 -2.91 -36.45 -36.36
N TYR A 124 -4.11 -35.97 -36.67
CA TYR A 124 -4.47 -34.55 -36.60
C TYR A 124 -4.49 -34.01 -35.17
N ARG A 125 -4.68 -34.84 -34.14
CA ARG A 125 -4.59 -34.44 -32.73
C ARG A 125 -3.15 -34.11 -32.33
N ARG A 126 -2.16 -34.84 -32.86
CA ARG A 126 -0.74 -34.57 -32.57
C ARG A 126 -0.25 -33.33 -33.31
N LEU A 127 -0.62 -33.18 -34.59
CA LEU A 127 -0.35 -31.96 -35.36
C LEU A 127 -1.10 -30.75 -34.81
N GLY A 128 -2.37 -30.92 -34.44
CA GLY A 128 -3.20 -29.88 -33.82
C GLY A 128 -2.69 -29.47 -32.44
N MET A 129 -2.22 -30.41 -31.61
CA MET A 129 -1.55 -30.07 -30.36
C MET A 129 -0.23 -29.36 -30.60
N ALA A 130 0.61 -29.81 -31.54
CA ALA A 130 1.86 -29.13 -31.85
C ALA A 130 1.62 -27.71 -32.37
N PHE A 131 0.60 -27.52 -33.22
CA PHE A 131 0.20 -26.20 -33.71
C PHE A 131 -0.41 -25.33 -32.60
N ALA A 132 -1.23 -25.90 -31.71
CA ALA A 132 -1.78 -25.18 -30.57
C ALA A 132 -0.68 -24.76 -29.59
N VAL A 133 0.28 -25.63 -29.28
CA VAL A 133 1.44 -25.32 -28.43
C VAL A 133 2.35 -24.29 -29.10
N ALA A 134 2.58 -24.40 -30.40
CA ALA A 134 3.34 -23.39 -31.16
C ALA A 134 2.60 -22.04 -31.21
N ALA A 135 1.29 -22.05 -31.41
CA ALA A 135 0.47 -20.84 -31.41
C ALA A 135 0.42 -20.19 -30.03
N ILE A 136 0.29 -20.99 -28.95
CA ILE A 136 0.40 -20.51 -27.57
C ILE A 136 1.80 -19.97 -27.30
N GLY A 137 2.86 -20.65 -27.76
CA GLY A 137 4.24 -20.19 -27.63
C GLY A 137 4.50 -18.87 -28.37
N VAL A 138 3.95 -18.72 -29.59
CA VAL A 138 4.04 -17.48 -30.37
C VAL A 138 3.18 -16.38 -29.75
N LEU A 139 2.01 -16.68 -29.20
CA LEU A 139 1.17 -15.72 -28.48
C LEU A 139 1.81 -15.30 -27.13
N ALA A 140 2.45 -16.23 -26.43
CA ALA A 140 3.19 -15.95 -25.20
C ALA A 140 4.48 -15.16 -25.47
N ALA A 141 5.17 -15.42 -26.60
CA ALA A 141 6.40 -14.74 -26.97
C ALA A 141 6.17 -13.41 -27.73
N GLY A 142 5.04 -13.24 -28.41
CA GLY A 142 4.76 -12.10 -29.30
C GLY A 142 3.49 -11.31 -29.00
N GLY A 143 2.59 -11.80 -28.15
CA GLY A 143 1.31 -11.15 -27.82
C GLY A 143 1.36 -10.14 -26.67
N THR A 144 2.46 -10.07 -25.92
CA THR A 144 2.59 -9.18 -24.75
C THR A 144 3.00 -7.75 -25.10
N ALA A 145 3.35 -7.46 -26.36
CA ALA A 145 3.82 -6.15 -26.79
C ALA A 145 2.71 -5.11 -27.00
N LEU A 146 1.43 -5.49 -26.93
CA LEU A 146 0.30 -4.57 -27.10
C LEU A 146 -0.44 -4.40 -25.77
N ALA A 147 0.02 -3.43 -24.96
CA ALA A 147 -0.66 -2.82 -23.81
C ALA A 147 -0.80 -3.60 -22.48
N ALA A 148 -0.31 -4.85 -22.36
CA ALA A 148 -0.30 -5.57 -21.07
C ALA A 148 0.51 -4.90 -19.92
N PRO A 149 1.68 -4.24 -20.14
CA PRO A 149 2.47 -3.70 -19.03
C PRO A 149 1.85 -2.49 -18.32
N SER A 150 0.74 -1.96 -18.84
CA SER A 150 -0.03 -0.88 -18.24
C SER A 150 -1.43 -1.32 -17.77
N ALA A 151 -1.69 -2.62 -17.66
CA ALA A 151 -2.93 -3.11 -17.08
C ALA A 151 -3.00 -2.68 -15.61
N LEU A 152 -3.92 -1.77 -15.33
CA LEU A 152 -4.28 -1.35 -13.98
C LEU A 152 -5.27 -2.35 -13.37
N PRO A 153 -5.48 -2.34 -12.04
CA PRO A 153 -6.38 -3.27 -11.35
C PRO A 153 -7.83 -3.26 -11.86
N ASP A 154 -8.25 -2.21 -12.59
CA ASP A 154 -9.57 -2.07 -13.19
C ASP A 154 -9.71 -2.74 -14.57
N ASN A 155 -8.63 -3.29 -15.14
CA ASN A 155 -8.61 -3.88 -16.46
C ASN A 155 -8.93 -5.40 -16.40
N PRO A 156 -9.77 -5.95 -17.30
CA PRO A 156 -10.08 -7.39 -17.35
C PRO A 156 -8.86 -8.31 -17.53
N PHE A 157 -7.75 -7.79 -18.07
CA PHE A 157 -6.52 -8.57 -18.24
C PHE A 157 -5.58 -8.52 -17.03
N TYR A 158 -5.95 -7.82 -15.95
CA TYR A 158 -5.13 -7.71 -14.74
C TYR A 158 -4.79 -9.07 -14.09
N PRO A 159 -5.70 -10.07 -14.02
CA PRO A 159 -5.35 -11.39 -13.50
C PRO A 159 -4.25 -12.09 -14.31
N VAL A 160 -4.13 -11.79 -15.61
CA VAL A 160 -3.08 -12.33 -16.47
C VAL A 160 -1.72 -11.70 -16.13
N LYS A 161 -1.69 -10.39 -15.85
CA LYS A 161 -0.48 -9.68 -15.37
C LYS A 161 0.03 -10.30 -14.07
N GLN A 162 -0.88 -10.51 -13.10
CA GLN A 162 -0.53 -11.14 -11.81
C GLN A 162 0.04 -12.55 -11.99
N LEU A 163 -0.49 -13.33 -12.94
CA LEU A 163 0.02 -14.67 -13.23
C LEU A 163 1.42 -14.61 -13.88
N GLU A 164 1.65 -13.69 -14.83
CA GLU A 164 2.98 -13.50 -15.42
C GLU A 164 4.01 -13.13 -14.35
N GLU A 165 3.67 -12.21 -13.46
CA GLU A 165 4.51 -11.77 -12.34
C GLU A 165 4.83 -12.92 -11.38
N GLY A 166 3.82 -13.73 -11.04
CA GLY A 166 4.00 -14.92 -10.19
C GLY A 166 4.93 -15.97 -10.82
N VAL A 167 4.78 -16.23 -12.13
CA VAL A 167 5.68 -17.15 -12.86
C VAL A 167 7.10 -16.60 -12.92
N ARG A 168 7.25 -15.29 -13.18
CA ARG A 168 8.57 -14.63 -13.21
C ARG A 168 9.26 -14.75 -11.85
N LEU A 169 8.54 -14.54 -10.75
CA LEU A 169 9.09 -14.65 -9.40
C LEU A 169 9.45 -16.10 -9.03
N ALA A 170 8.60 -17.07 -9.42
CA ALA A 170 8.84 -18.48 -9.14
C ALA A 170 10.09 -19.03 -9.86
N LEU A 171 10.28 -18.63 -11.11
CA LEU A 171 11.41 -19.04 -11.95
C LEU A 171 12.70 -18.23 -11.68
N ALA A 172 12.59 -17.07 -11.04
CA ALA A 172 13.74 -16.23 -10.74
C ALA A 172 14.74 -16.92 -9.81
N PRO A 173 16.06 -16.83 -10.10
CA PRO A 173 17.10 -17.33 -9.21
C PRO A 173 17.17 -16.50 -7.92
N THR A 174 17.64 -17.13 -6.83
CA THR A 174 17.56 -16.57 -5.46
C THR A 174 18.27 -15.22 -5.29
N ASN A 175 19.34 -14.97 -6.06
CA ASN A 175 20.07 -13.71 -6.08
C ASN A 175 19.30 -12.55 -6.75
N GLU A 176 18.36 -12.84 -7.65
CA GLU A 176 17.57 -11.84 -8.38
C GLU A 176 16.17 -11.65 -7.82
N ARG A 177 15.68 -12.60 -7.01
CA ARG A 177 14.33 -12.55 -6.40
C ARG A 177 14.07 -11.27 -5.64
N LEU A 178 15.01 -10.82 -4.81
CA LEU A 178 14.87 -9.57 -4.05
C LEU A 178 14.68 -8.37 -4.98
N THR A 179 15.48 -8.28 -6.05
CA THR A 179 15.35 -7.19 -7.03
C THR A 179 13.99 -7.22 -7.72
N ILE A 180 13.50 -8.42 -8.08
CA ILE A 180 12.19 -8.59 -8.73
C ILE A 180 11.04 -8.24 -7.77
N GLN A 181 11.13 -8.63 -6.49
CA GLN A 181 10.14 -8.24 -5.48
C GLN A 181 10.08 -6.73 -5.31
N LEU A 182 11.23 -6.05 -5.21
CA LEU A 182 11.28 -4.59 -5.10
C LEU A 182 10.72 -3.90 -6.35
N GLN A 183 10.96 -4.45 -7.55
CA GLN A 183 10.35 -3.98 -8.79
C GLN A 183 8.82 -4.13 -8.76
N LEU A 184 8.32 -5.28 -8.33
CA LEU A 184 6.88 -5.54 -8.21
C LEU A 184 6.23 -4.62 -7.18
N ALA A 185 6.89 -4.39 -6.04
CA ALA A 185 6.44 -3.46 -5.01
C ALA A 185 6.33 -2.02 -5.58
N SER A 186 7.35 -1.58 -6.30
CA SER A 186 7.36 -0.29 -7.00
C SER A 186 6.22 -0.18 -8.03
N GLU A 187 5.88 -1.28 -8.71
CA GLU A 187 4.77 -1.32 -9.65
C GLU A 187 3.41 -1.22 -8.94
N ARG A 188 3.22 -1.92 -7.81
CA ARG A 188 2.00 -1.79 -6.99
C ARG A 188 1.80 -0.37 -6.47
N LEU A 189 2.86 0.33 -6.08
CA LEU A 189 2.76 1.76 -5.72
C LEU A 189 2.33 2.62 -6.91
N ARG A 190 2.86 2.35 -8.10
CA ARG A 190 2.46 3.08 -9.32
C ARG A 190 1.00 2.84 -9.67
N GLU A 191 0.53 1.61 -9.53
CA GLU A 191 -0.89 1.24 -9.69
C GLU A 191 -1.76 1.96 -8.66
N ALA A 192 -1.35 1.95 -7.39
CA ALA A 192 -2.05 2.67 -6.32
C ALA A 192 -2.16 4.17 -6.63
N GLN A 193 -1.05 4.80 -7.05
CA GLN A 193 -1.03 6.20 -7.46
C GLN A 193 -1.98 6.48 -8.63
N ALA A 194 -1.98 5.60 -9.64
CA ALA A 194 -2.87 5.73 -10.78
C ALA A 194 -4.34 5.55 -10.40
N MET A 195 -4.67 4.62 -9.50
CA MET A 195 -6.03 4.42 -9.00
C MET A 195 -6.49 5.60 -8.14
N ALA A 196 -5.62 6.14 -7.29
CA ALA A 196 -5.85 7.35 -6.53
C ALA A 196 -6.15 8.56 -7.45
N ALA A 197 -5.30 8.78 -8.47
CA ALA A 197 -5.50 9.84 -9.45
C ALA A 197 -6.80 9.70 -10.26
N ASN A 198 -7.26 8.46 -10.48
CA ASN A 198 -8.49 8.14 -11.21
C ASN A 198 -9.75 8.08 -10.31
N HIS A 199 -9.69 8.55 -9.06
CA HIS A 199 -10.82 8.58 -8.12
C HIS A 199 -11.36 7.17 -7.77
N LYS A 200 -10.45 6.20 -7.62
CA LYS A 200 -10.78 4.80 -7.28
C LYS A 200 -10.08 4.39 -5.98
N PRO A 201 -10.48 4.93 -4.81
CA PRO A 201 -9.76 4.75 -3.54
C PRO A 201 -9.69 3.28 -3.09
N LEU A 202 -10.77 2.51 -3.25
CA LEU A 202 -10.78 1.08 -2.90
C LEU A 202 -9.78 0.25 -3.73
N LEU A 203 -9.56 0.62 -4.99
CA LEU A 203 -8.56 -0.07 -5.83
C LEU A 203 -7.15 0.38 -5.49
N ALA A 204 -6.96 1.66 -5.14
CA ALA A 204 -5.69 2.15 -4.63
C ALA A 204 -5.31 1.45 -3.31
N GLU A 205 -6.28 1.30 -2.41
CA GLU A 205 -6.15 0.56 -1.15
C GLU A 205 -5.71 -0.89 -1.38
N ASN A 206 -6.36 -1.59 -2.32
CA ASN A 206 -5.98 -2.96 -2.67
C ASN A 206 -4.54 -3.05 -3.22
N SER A 207 -4.13 -2.13 -4.10
CA SER A 207 -2.75 -2.09 -4.58
C SER A 207 -1.74 -1.77 -3.46
N LEU A 208 -2.10 -0.94 -2.48
CA LEU A 208 -1.26 -0.68 -1.30
C LEU A 208 -1.16 -1.89 -0.37
N ARG A 209 -2.24 -2.66 -0.22
CA ARG A 209 -2.22 -3.92 0.53
C ARG A 209 -1.31 -4.94 -0.14
N ASP A 210 -1.39 -5.07 -1.47
CA ASP A 210 -0.49 -5.93 -2.24
C ASP A 210 0.96 -5.49 -2.13
N PHE A 211 1.22 -4.18 -2.19
CA PHE A 211 2.55 -3.60 -1.96
C PHE A 211 3.14 -4.03 -0.62
N ARG A 212 2.37 -3.91 0.47
CA ARG A 212 2.81 -4.27 1.82
C ARG A 212 3.21 -5.74 1.90
N VAL A 213 2.40 -6.64 1.36
CA VAL A 213 2.72 -8.09 1.35
C VAL A 213 4.06 -8.35 0.63
N ILE A 214 4.30 -7.69 -0.51
CA ILE A 214 5.55 -7.86 -1.25
C ILE A 214 6.75 -7.31 -0.48
N VAL A 215 6.58 -6.17 0.22
CA VAL A 215 7.64 -5.58 1.05
C VAL A 215 7.93 -6.46 2.26
N ASP A 216 6.92 -7.02 2.92
CA ASP A 216 7.09 -7.96 4.04
C ASP A 216 7.86 -9.22 3.58
N ASP A 217 7.54 -9.75 2.40
CA ASP A 217 8.27 -10.87 1.80
C ASP A 217 9.72 -10.49 1.40
N ALA A 218 9.93 -9.27 0.92
CA ALA A 218 11.26 -8.75 0.59
C ALA A 218 12.11 -8.50 1.85
N ALA A 219 11.50 -8.03 2.94
CA ALA A 219 12.14 -7.84 4.25
C ALA A 219 12.72 -9.16 4.77
N ALA A 220 11.98 -10.27 4.62
CA ALA A 220 12.48 -11.60 4.96
C ALA A 220 13.71 -11.99 4.13
N ALA A 221 13.76 -11.59 2.84
CA ALA A 221 14.90 -11.84 1.96
C ALA A 221 16.10 -10.89 2.22
N LEU A 222 15.84 -9.68 2.73
CA LEU A 222 16.86 -8.68 3.05
C LEU A 222 17.77 -9.06 4.20
N LYS A 223 17.37 -10.00 5.07
CA LYS A 223 18.24 -10.51 6.15
C LYS A 223 19.56 -11.12 5.66
N ASN A 224 19.65 -11.50 4.38
CA ASN A 224 20.89 -11.95 3.73
C ASN A 224 20.91 -11.45 2.27
N PRO A 225 21.17 -10.15 2.02
CA PRO A 225 21.05 -9.59 0.69
C PRO A 225 22.28 -9.96 -0.15
N ALA A 226 22.05 -10.37 -1.40
CA ALA A 226 23.14 -10.61 -2.34
C ALA A 226 23.90 -9.32 -2.72
N ASP A 227 23.23 -8.16 -2.67
CA ASP A 227 23.78 -6.83 -2.98
C ASP A 227 23.13 -5.76 -2.07
N PRO A 228 23.73 -5.43 -0.91
CA PRO A 228 23.13 -4.52 0.08
C PRO A 228 23.01 -3.08 -0.40
N LYS A 229 23.83 -2.63 -1.36
CA LYS A 229 23.75 -1.26 -1.88
C LYS A 229 22.52 -1.07 -2.76
N LYS A 230 22.28 -2.00 -3.70
CA LYS A 230 21.09 -1.95 -4.56
C LYS A 230 19.79 -2.09 -3.77
N ALA A 231 19.79 -2.90 -2.72
CA ALA A 231 18.68 -3.00 -1.79
C ALA A 231 18.32 -1.65 -1.16
N LYS A 232 19.30 -0.93 -0.62
CA LYS A 232 19.10 0.40 -0.03
C LYS A 232 18.64 1.44 -1.04
N GLU A 233 19.23 1.47 -2.23
CA GLU A 233 18.79 2.36 -3.31
C GLU A 233 17.34 2.11 -3.71
N ALA A 234 16.92 0.85 -3.76
CA ALA A 234 15.55 0.46 -4.08
C ALA A 234 14.56 0.82 -2.96
N LEU A 235 14.92 0.60 -1.69
CA LEU A 235 14.10 1.01 -0.53
C LEU A 235 13.88 2.53 -0.52
N HIS A 236 14.95 3.30 -0.72
CA HIS A 236 14.86 4.76 -0.81
C HIS A 236 13.95 5.21 -1.97
N ALA A 237 14.02 4.54 -3.12
CA ALA A 237 13.13 4.79 -4.24
C ALA A 237 11.66 4.44 -3.94
N LEU A 238 11.39 3.45 -3.08
CA LEU A 238 10.04 3.12 -2.62
C LEU A 238 9.47 4.17 -1.68
N HIS A 239 10.26 4.70 -0.73
CA HIS A 239 9.85 5.81 0.13
C HIS A 239 9.37 7.02 -0.69
N LEU A 240 10.19 7.45 -1.65
CA LEU A 240 9.86 8.60 -2.50
C LEU A 240 8.55 8.42 -3.29
N LYS A 241 8.21 7.18 -3.67
CA LYS A 241 6.96 6.86 -4.35
C LYS A 241 5.78 6.81 -3.39
N LEU A 242 5.97 6.25 -2.20
CA LEU A 242 4.94 6.20 -1.17
C LEU A 242 4.54 7.61 -0.71
N ASP A 243 5.53 8.50 -0.53
CA ASP A 243 5.30 9.94 -0.27
C ASP A 243 4.54 10.65 -1.41
N ALA A 244 4.71 10.19 -2.65
CA ALA A 244 3.96 10.73 -3.79
C ALA A 244 2.50 10.29 -3.76
N VAL A 245 2.22 9.03 -3.41
CA VAL A 245 0.85 8.51 -3.22
C VAL A 245 0.18 9.23 -2.05
N GLU A 246 0.89 9.43 -0.94
CA GLU A 246 0.36 10.15 0.23
C GLU A 246 -0.05 11.57 -0.12
N ARG A 247 0.81 12.34 -0.79
CA ARG A 247 0.50 13.72 -1.21
C ARG A 247 -0.69 13.78 -2.15
N GLU A 248 -0.82 12.80 -3.05
CA GLU A 248 -1.92 12.72 -4.00
C GLU A 248 -3.27 12.43 -3.30
N ASN A 249 -3.25 11.68 -2.19
CA ASN A 249 -4.43 11.37 -1.38
C ASN A 249 -4.72 12.41 -0.30
N ALA A 250 -3.71 13.06 0.27
CA ALA A 250 -3.86 14.07 1.33
C ALA A 250 -4.69 15.28 0.86
N ASN A 251 -4.64 15.59 -0.43
CA ASN A 251 -5.40 16.68 -1.04
C ASN A 251 -6.89 16.35 -1.27
N ARG A 252 -7.36 15.12 -1.00
CA ARG A 252 -8.67 14.62 -1.47
C ARG A 252 -9.76 14.37 -0.42
N GLY A 253 -9.54 14.72 0.85
CA GLY A 253 -10.60 14.77 1.87
C GLY A 253 -10.46 13.73 3.01
N ASP A 254 -11.52 13.59 3.82
CA ASP A 254 -11.55 12.77 5.05
C ASP A 254 -11.94 11.29 4.78
N ASP A 255 -12.55 11.00 3.63
CA ASP A 255 -13.01 9.65 3.23
C ASP A 255 -11.87 8.64 2.97
N ASP A 256 -10.61 9.07 2.99
CA ASP A 256 -9.42 8.26 2.69
C ASP A 256 -8.63 7.84 3.94
N GLN A 257 -9.28 7.78 5.11
CA GLN A 257 -8.60 7.46 6.38
C GLN A 257 -7.94 6.07 6.39
N ASP A 258 -8.53 5.08 5.72
CA ASP A 258 -7.95 3.73 5.59
C ASP A 258 -6.69 3.72 4.72
N VAL A 259 -6.70 4.50 3.63
CA VAL A 259 -5.53 4.66 2.74
C VAL A 259 -4.39 5.35 3.48
N LYS A 260 -4.68 6.40 4.26
CA LYS A 260 -3.69 7.09 5.12
C LYS A 260 -3.08 6.13 6.15
N GLN A 261 -3.89 5.28 6.79
CA GLN A 261 -3.40 4.27 7.73
C GLN A 261 -2.49 3.24 7.05
N LEU A 262 -2.84 2.77 5.85
CA LEU A 262 -2.02 1.81 5.11
C LEU A 262 -0.69 2.40 4.67
N ILE A 263 -0.68 3.66 4.22
CA ILE A 263 0.54 4.38 3.86
C ILE A 263 1.44 4.55 5.08
N ALA A 264 0.89 5.00 6.20
CA ALA A 264 1.64 5.15 7.45
C ALA A 264 2.24 3.82 7.90
N ALA A 265 1.45 2.74 7.91
CA ALA A 265 1.93 1.41 8.26
C ALA A 265 3.01 0.88 7.29
N ALA A 266 2.95 1.25 6.02
CA ALA A 266 3.95 0.88 5.04
C ALA A 266 5.26 1.67 5.20
N ASN A 267 5.20 2.95 5.56
CA ASN A 267 6.37 3.76 5.91
C ASN A 267 7.05 3.21 7.17
N ASP A 268 6.28 2.91 8.22
CA ASP A 268 6.81 2.32 9.46
C ASP A 268 7.55 1.00 9.20
N GLU A 269 7.04 0.19 8.27
CA GLU A 269 7.65 -1.08 7.88
C GLU A 269 8.96 -0.87 7.11
N LEU A 270 9.00 0.05 6.14
CA LEU A 270 10.23 0.34 5.42
C LEU A 270 11.31 0.93 6.36
N ASP A 271 10.92 1.83 7.28
CA ASP A 271 11.80 2.37 8.32
C ASP A 271 12.34 1.28 9.25
N ARG A 272 11.56 0.23 9.51
CA ARG A 272 12.00 -0.93 10.31
C ARG A 272 13.08 -1.72 9.57
N ILE A 273 12.87 -1.96 8.28
CA ILE A 273 13.84 -2.66 7.42
C ILE A 273 15.17 -1.89 7.36
N GLU A 274 15.12 -0.56 7.17
CA GLU A 274 16.33 0.26 7.12
C GLU A 274 17.11 0.26 8.45
N ARG A 275 16.41 0.25 9.59
CA ARG A 275 17.02 0.18 10.93
C ARG A 275 17.62 -1.19 11.23
N GLU A 276 16.92 -2.28 10.91
CA GLU A 276 17.45 -3.64 11.10
C GLU A 276 18.75 -3.85 10.28
N ASP A 277 18.86 -3.26 9.09
CA ASP A 277 20.09 -3.25 8.28
C ASP A 277 21.22 -2.38 8.87
N ALA A 278 20.89 -1.31 9.58
CA ALA A 278 21.88 -0.45 10.23
C ALA A 278 22.52 -1.15 11.44
N ASP A 279 21.72 -1.93 12.17
CA ASP A 279 22.16 -2.68 13.35
C ASP A 279 22.83 -4.02 13.00
N ALA A 280 22.55 -4.59 11.81
CA ALA A 280 23.19 -5.80 11.29
C ALA A 280 24.60 -5.56 10.70
N ALA A 281 25.02 -4.30 10.53
CA ALA A 281 26.41 -4.00 10.19
C ALA A 281 27.31 -4.39 11.36
N PRO A 282 28.30 -5.30 11.20
CA PRO A 282 29.23 -5.59 12.27
C PRO A 282 29.89 -4.27 12.72
N PRO A 283 30.14 -4.08 14.03
CA PRO A 283 30.88 -2.91 14.47
C PRO A 283 32.17 -2.89 13.65
N VAL A 284 32.37 -1.82 12.89
CA VAL A 284 33.65 -1.56 12.27
C VAL A 284 34.63 -1.52 13.43
N LEU A 285 35.37 -2.63 13.58
CA LEU A 285 36.54 -2.70 14.41
C LEU A 285 37.46 -1.65 13.81
N VAL A 286 37.39 -0.43 14.37
CA VAL A 286 38.40 0.60 14.17
C VAL A 286 39.65 0.03 14.83
N ILE A 287 40.34 -0.83 14.09
CA ILE A 287 41.73 -1.18 14.36
C ILE A 287 42.44 0.16 14.20
N GLY A 288 42.83 0.72 15.34
CA GLY A 288 43.56 1.97 15.40
C GLY A 288 44.71 1.97 14.41
N GLU A 289 44.87 3.11 13.77
CA GLU A 289 45.99 3.52 12.93
C GLU A 289 47.32 3.07 13.55
N GLN A 290 47.80 1.87 13.20
CA GLN A 290 49.13 1.41 13.55
C GLN A 290 50.01 1.42 12.30
N ALA A 291 50.76 2.53 12.24
CA ALA A 291 52.10 2.68 11.70
C ALA A 291 52.38 2.07 10.31
N THR A 292 52.51 2.95 9.34
CA THR A 292 53.27 2.75 8.11
C THR A 292 54.63 2.13 8.43
N PRO A 293 55.06 1.03 7.78
CA PRO A 293 56.41 0.51 7.94
C PRO A 293 57.41 1.54 7.42
N GLN A 294 58.33 1.94 8.30
CA GLN A 294 59.44 2.85 8.04
C GLN A 294 60.32 2.27 6.90
N PRO A 295 60.74 3.07 5.90
CA PRO A 295 61.58 2.57 4.82
C PRO A 295 62.98 2.19 5.34
N THR A 296 63.42 0.98 4.99
CA THR A 296 64.72 0.39 5.31
C THR A 296 65.88 1.34 4.92
N PRO A 297 66.85 1.60 5.82
CA PRO A 297 68.02 2.41 5.48
C PRO A 297 68.90 1.70 4.45
N ARG A 298 69.25 2.42 3.37
CA ARG A 298 70.22 1.98 2.34
C ARG A 298 71.62 1.81 2.95
N PRO A 299 72.34 0.71 2.68
CA PRO A 299 73.72 0.55 3.10
C PRO A 299 74.65 1.49 2.32
N THR A 300 75.48 2.23 3.05
CA THR A 300 76.52 3.12 2.53
C THR A 300 77.65 2.30 1.89
N PRO A 301 78.16 2.66 0.69
CA PRO A 301 79.29 1.96 0.09
C PRO A 301 80.58 2.21 0.87
N ARG A 302 81.28 1.11 1.18
CA ARG A 302 82.58 1.07 1.85
C ARG A 302 83.67 1.59 0.90
N PRO A 303 84.54 2.54 1.31
CA PRO A 303 85.62 3.02 0.47
C PRO A 303 86.71 1.95 0.29
N THR A 304 87.09 1.71 -0.96
CA THR A 304 88.17 0.82 -1.39
C THR A 304 89.53 1.37 -0.93
N PRO A 305 90.40 0.57 -0.30
CA PRO A 305 91.76 1.01 0.03
C PRO A 305 92.65 1.07 -1.21
N ARG A 306 93.45 2.13 -1.26
CA ARG A 306 94.44 2.50 -2.28
C ARG A 306 95.65 1.54 -2.21
N PRO A 307 96.21 1.06 -3.35
CA PRO A 307 97.39 0.22 -3.33
C PRO A 307 98.63 1.03 -2.91
N SER A 308 99.34 0.51 -1.91
CA SER A 308 100.65 1.00 -1.47
C SER A 308 101.72 0.37 -2.34
N ASP A 309 102.44 1.21 -3.07
CA ASP A 309 103.67 0.88 -3.77
C ASP A 309 104.81 0.83 -2.74
N LYS A 310 105.45 -0.33 -2.57
CA LYS A 310 106.72 -0.48 -1.85
C LYS A 310 107.53 -1.66 -2.40
N ASP A 311 108.52 -1.29 -3.21
CA ASP A 311 109.91 -1.71 -3.17
C ASP A 311 110.23 -3.17 -2.82
N HIS A 312 110.70 -3.88 -3.84
CA HIS A 312 111.67 -4.97 -3.72
C HIS A 312 113.03 -4.46 -4.22
N ARG A 313 113.98 -4.33 -3.30
CA ARG A 313 115.42 -4.29 -3.60
C ARG A 313 116.19 -4.98 -2.49
N ASP A 314 116.95 -5.98 -2.94
CA ASP A 314 118.07 -6.71 -2.33
C ASP A 314 117.84 -7.61 -1.11
#